data_AF-A0A1G8CBR2-F1
#
_entry.id   AF-A0A1G8CBR2-F1
#
_cell.length_a   1.000
_cell.length_b   1.000
_cell.length_c   1.000
_cell.angle_alpha   90.00
_cell.angle_beta   90.00
_cell.angle_gamma   90.00
#
_symmetry.space_group_name_H-M   'P 1'
#
loop_
_entity.id
_entity.type
_entity.pdbx_description
1 polymer ?
#
loop_
_entity_poly.entity_id
_entity_poly.type
_entity_poly.pdbx_seq_one_letter_code
_entity_poly.pdbx_strand_id
1 'polypeptide(L)' 'MRRLKRDPLERAFLRGYQYGVSGKSRDLCPFTHPETRQSWLNGWREGRGDNWDGLTGTAGLQRLNQMQHATS' A
#
# COMPACT_ATOMS: atom_id res chain seq x y z
N MET A 1 -11.35 7.75 -19.93
CA MET A 1 -10.20 7.16 -19.20
C MET A 1 -10.17 5.66 -19.41
N ARG A 2 -9.24 5.14 -20.22
CA ARG A 2 -8.98 3.70 -20.28
C ARG A 2 -8.40 3.29 -18.94
N ARG A 3 -9.23 2.79 -18.02
CA ARG A 3 -8.77 2.06 -16.85
C ARG A 3 -8.13 0.78 -17.37
N LEU A 4 -6.84 0.82 -17.68
CA LEU A 4 -6.03 -0.37 -17.84
C LEU A 4 -6.23 -1.15 -16.54
N LYS A 5 -6.70 -2.39 -16.64
CA LYS A 5 -6.98 -3.26 -15.50
C LYS A 5 -5.67 -3.36 -14.71
N ARG A 6 -5.55 -2.58 -13.64
CA ARG A 6 -4.38 -2.57 -12.76
C ARG A 6 -4.10 -4.01 -12.38
N ASP A 7 -2.88 -4.48 -12.67
CA ASP A 7 -2.52 -5.88 -12.49
C ASP A 7 -2.85 -6.32 -11.06
N PRO A 8 -3.36 -7.55 -10.85
CA PRO A 8 -3.69 -8.05 -9.53
C PRO A 8 -2.53 -7.91 -8.52
N LEU A 9 -1.30 -8.06 -9.02
CA LEU A 9 -0.05 -7.88 -8.27
C LEU A 9 0.18 -6.43 -7.86
N GLU A 10 -0.01 -5.47 -8.77
CA GLU A 10 0.14 -4.04 -8.48
C GLU A 10 -0.91 -3.58 -7.46
N ARG A 11 -2.15 -4.06 -7.59
CA ARG A 11 -3.21 -3.77 -6.61
C ARG A 11 -2.87 -4.35 -5.23
N ALA A 12 -2.31 -5.55 -5.20
CA ALA A 12 -1.88 -6.17 -3.96
C ALA A 12 -0.73 -5.39 -3.31
N PHE A 13 0.26 -4.98 -4.08
CA PHE A 13 1.35 -4.11 -3.62
C PHE A 13 0.84 -2.82 -3.00
N LEU A 14 -0.01 -2.06 -3.72
CA LEU A 14 -0.58 -0.80 -3.23
C LEU A 14 -1.36 -0.98 -1.92
N ARG A 15 -2.17 -2.05 -1.83
CA ARG A 15 -2.92 -2.36 -0.61
C ARG A 15 -1.98 -2.72 0.54
N GLY A 16 -0.89 -3.43 0.26
CA GLY A 16 0.15 -3.75 1.23
C GLY A 16 0.78 -2.48 1.79
N TYR A 17 1.21 -1.59 0.90
CA TYR A 17 1.84 -0.30 1.25
C TYR A 17 0.95 0.54 2.15
N GLN A 18 -0.33 0.70 1.82
CA GLN A 18 -1.29 1.41 2.68
C GLN A 18 -1.37 0.82 4.09
N TYR A 19 -1.33 -0.51 4.22
CA TYR A 19 -1.38 -1.18 5.51
C TYR A 19 -0.06 -1.02 6.28
N GLY A 20 1.07 -1.04 5.58
CA GLY A 20 2.40 -0.79 6.12
C GLY A 20 2.51 0.61 6.72
N VAL A 21 2.14 1.63 5.94
CA VAL A 21 2.15 3.05 6.37
C VAL A 21 1.17 3.28 7.51
N SER A 22 0.00 2.63 7.49
CA SER A 22 -0.99 2.70 8.58
C SER A 22 -0.57 1.95 9.85
N GLY A 23 0.57 1.26 9.84
CA GLY A 23 1.07 0.51 10.98
C GLY A 23 0.32 -0.80 11.27
N LYS A 24 -0.46 -1.32 10.33
CA LYS A 24 -1.23 -2.58 10.47
C LYS A 24 -0.35 -3.82 10.38
N SER A 25 -0.76 -4.94 10.99
CA SER A 25 0.01 -6.19 10.90
C SER A 25 0.04 -6.78 9.49
N ARG A 26 1.12 -7.50 9.19
CA ARG A 26 1.33 -8.23 7.94
C ARG A 26 0.37 -9.43 7.77
N ASP A 27 -0.20 -9.91 8.86
CA ASP A 27 -1.14 -11.04 8.89
C ASP A 27 -2.53 -10.68 8.37
N LEU A 28 -2.84 -9.38 8.26
CA LEU A 28 -4.09 -8.88 7.66
C LEU A 28 -4.11 -9.01 6.13
N CYS A 29 -3.10 -9.66 5.54
CA CYS A 29 -3.05 -9.94 4.11
C CYS A 29 -4.25 -10.83 3.71
N PRO A 30 -5.18 -10.34 2.88
CA PRO A 30 -6.36 -11.11 2.47
C PRO A 30 -6.08 -12.01 1.26
N PHE A 31 -4.84 -12.05 0.77
CA PHE A 31 -4.46 -12.81 -0.42
C PHE A 31 -3.90 -14.17 -0.03
N THR A 32 -4.48 -15.22 -0.62
CA THR A 32 -4.06 -16.62 -0.47
C THR A 32 -3.08 -17.04 -1.56
N HIS A 33 -3.17 -16.43 -2.76
CA HIS A 33 -2.25 -16.70 -3.86
C HIS A 33 -0.81 -16.27 -3.51
N PRO A 34 0.21 -17.14 -3.69
CA PRO A 34 1.59 -16.85 -3.29
C PRO A 34 2.18 -15.60 -3.93
N GLU A 35 2.05 -15.43 -5.24
CA GLU A 35 2.57 -14.26 -5.96
C GLU A 35 1.89 -12.95 -5.50
N THR A 36 0.56 -12.96 -5.43
CA THR A 36 -0.22 -11.79 -4.99
C THR A 36 0.07 -11.43 -3.54
N ARG A 37 0.21 -12.45 -2.68
CA ARG A 37 0.64 -12.29 -1.30
C ARG A 37 2.04 -11.69 -1.25
N GLN A 38 2.99 -12.19 -2.04
CA GLN A 38 4.35 -11.67 -2.07
C GLN A 38 4.39 -10.20 -2.49
N SER A 39 3.66 -9.80 -3.53
CA SER A 39 3.53 -8.39 -3.91
C SER A 39 2.94 -7.54 -2.78
N TRP A 40 1.90 -8.02 -2.08
CA TRP A 40 1.33 -7.33 -0.93
C TRP A 40 2.34 -7.19 0.22
N LEU A 41 3.09 -8.25 0.53
CA LEU A 41 4.11 -8.25 1.58
C LEU A 41 5.27 -7.30 1.26
N ASN A 42 5.60 -7.12 -0.02
CA ASN A 42 6.62 -6.18 -0.48
C ASN A 42 6.14 -4.74 -0.26
N GLY A 43 4.93 -4.41 -0.74
CA GLY A 43 4.34 -3.09 -0.50
C GLY A 43 4.22 -2.78 0.99
N TRP A 44 3.76 -3.75 1.80
CA TRP A 44 3.66 -3.59 3.26
C TRP A 44 5.00 -3.27 3.90
N ARG A 45 6.08 -3.91 3.47
CA ARG A 45 7.43 -3.64 3.99
C ARG A 45 7.90 -2.23 3.65
N GLU A 46 7.69 -1.77 2.42
CA GLU A 46 8.00 -0.39 2.03
C GLU A 46 7.20 0.60 2.86
N GLY A 47 5.88 0.40 2.97
CA GLY A 47 5.05 1.27 3.79
C GLY A 47 5.41 1.23 5.28
N ARG A 48 5.86 0.09 5.79
CA ARG A 48 6.34 -0.05 7.18
C ARG A 48 7.66 0.70 7.38
N GLY A 49 8.56 0.63 6.40
CA GLY A 49 9.80 1.40 6.38
C GLY A 49 9.51 2.89 6.48
N ASP A 50 8.60 3.39 5.65
CA ASP A 50 8.17 4.79 5.67
C ASP A 50 7.49 5.19 6.99
N ASN A 51 6.72 4.26 7.60
CA ASN A 51 6.13 4.45 8.92
C ASN A 51 7.20 4.54 10.03
N TRP A 52 8.24 3.72 9.96
CA TRP A 52 9.35 3.73 10.93
C TRP A 52 10.30 4.90 10.74
N ASP A 53 10.47 5.39 9.51
CA ASP A 53 11.28 6.57 9.19
C ASP A 53 10.64 7.90 9.65
N GLY A 54 9.58 7.82 10.47
CA GLY A 54 8.95 8.98 11.09
C GLY A 54 7.96 9.72 10.20
N LEU A 55 7.63 9.20 9.02
CA LEU A 55 6.64 9.79 8.10
C LEU A 55 5.18 9.55 8.51
N THR A 56 4.92 9.11 9.73
CA THR A 56 3.58 8.76 10.22
C THR A 56 3.08 9.66 11.34
N GLY A 57 2.47 10.75 10.88
CA GLY A 57 1.58 11.65 11.58
C GLY A 57 0.65 12.33 10.56
N THR A 58 0.45 13.63 10.67
CA THR A 58 -0.28 14.45 9.67
C THR A 58 0.27 14.29 8.24
N ALA A 59 1.55 13.97 8.07
CA ALA A 59 2.19 13.69 6.78
C ALA A 59 1.66 12.42 6.07
N GLY A 60 1.29 11.37 6.83
CA GLY A 60 0.74 10.14 6.26
C GLY A 60 -0.68 10.31 5.71
N LEU A 61 -1.50 11.10 6.42
CA LEU A 61 -2.83 11.53 5.96
C LEU A 61 -2.75 12.46 4.74
N GLN A 62 -1.78 13.38 4.72
CA GLN A 62 -1.57 14.30 3.61
C GLN A 62 -1.08 13.59 2.34
N ARG A 63 -0.25 12.54 2.46
CA ARG A 63 0.20 11.73 1.31
C ARG A 63 -0.88 10.81 0.77
N LEU A 64 -1.70 10.19 1.63
CA LEU A 64 -2.92 9.48 1.20
C LEU A 64 -3.88 10.41 0.45
N ASN A 65 -4.04 11.64 0.93
CA ASN A 65 -4.87 12.65 0.28
C ASN A 65 -4.27 13.11 -1.08
N GLN A 66 -2.95 13.29 -1.17
CA GLN A 66 -2.26 13.59 -2.44
C GLN A 66 -2.39 12.47 -3.48
N MET A 67 -2.34 11.20 -3.06
CA MET A 67 -2.54 10.06 -3.95
C MET A 67 -3.98 9.96 -4.49
N GLN A 68 -4.98 10.49 -3.77
CA GLN A 68 -6.36 10.57 -4.26
C GLN A 68 -6.59 11.78 -5.19
N HIS A 69 -5.84 12.86 -5.05
CA HIS A 69 -6.01 14.08 -5.85
C HIS A 69 -5.20 14.11 -7.17
N ALA A 70 -4.15 13.31 -7.31
CA ALA A 70 -3.42 13.16 -8.57
C ALA A 70 -4.19 12.37 -9.66
N THR A 71 -5.46 12.01 -9.40
CA THR A 71 -6.35 11.31 -10.35
C THR A 71 -7.53 12.17 -10.83
N SER A 72 -7.45 13.50 -10.71
CA SER A 72 -8.44 14.41 -11.30
C SER A 72 -7.88 15.15 -12.51
#